data_AF-W8SJE6-F1
#
_entry.id   AF-W8SJE6-F1
#
_cell.length_a   1.000
_cell.length_b   1.000
_cell.length_c   1.000
_cell.angle_alpha   90.00
_cell.angle_beta   90.00
_cell.angle_gamma   90.00
#
_symmetry.space_group_name_H-M   'P 1'
#
loop_
_entity.id
_entity.type
_entity.pdbx_description
1 polymer ?
#
loop_
_entity_poly.entity_id
_entity_poly.type
_entity_poly.pdbx_seq_one_letter_code
_entity_poly.pdbx_strand_id
1 'polypeptide(L)' 'ASGPGHGEAETRECIYYNANWELEKTNQSGVERCEGEKDKRLHCYASWRNNSGSIELVKKGCWLDDFNCYD' A
#
# COMPACT_ATOMS: atom_id res chain seq x y z
N ALA A 1 11.52 -24.11 -10.38
CA ALA A 1 10.08 -24.14 -10.07
C ALA A 1 9.49 -22.83 -10.56
N SER A 2 8.60 -22.89 -11.54
CA SER A 2 7.97 -21.73 -12.16
C SER A 2 7.01 -21.09 -11.14
N GLY A 3 7.23 -19.81 -10.83
CA GLY A 3 6.36 -19.04 -9.92
C GLY A 3 4.92 -18.97 -10.45
N PRO A 4 3.93 -18.78 -9.56
CA PRO A 4 2.53 -18.86 -9.95
C PRO A 4 2.22 -17.77 -10.98
N GLY A 5 1.92 -18.21 -12.19
CA GLY A 5 1.45 -17.37 -13.28
C GLY A 5 -0.04 -17.07 -13.14
N HIS A 6 -0.36 -15.79 -13.33
CA HIS A 6 -1.61 -15.21 -13.86
C HIS A 6 -2.96 -15.87 -13.48
N GLY A 7 -3.82 -15.14 -12.76
CA GLY A 7 -5.26 -15.39 -12.91
C GLY A 7 -6.23 -14.84 -11.87
N GLU A 8 -5.78 -14.40 -10.70
CA GLU A 8 -6.63 -13.73 -9.72
C GLU A 8 -5.90 -12.48 -9.26
N ALA A 9 -6.56 -11.32 -9.37
CA ALA A 9 -6.17 -10.16 -8.58
C ALA A 9 -6.30 -10.59 -7.13
N GLU A 10 -5.21 -11.10 -6.57
CA GLU A 10 -5.12 -11.51 -5.19
C GLU A 10 -5.60 -10.31 -4.38
N THR A 11 -6.77 -10.44 -3.74
CA THR A 11 -7.30 -9.37 -2.89
C THR A 11 -6.29 -9.16 -1.78
N ARG A 12 -5.43 -8.18 -1.98
CA ARG A 12 -4.32 -7.87 -1.08
C ARG A 12 -4.83 -6.90 -0.03
N GLU A 13 -4.58 -7.24 1.22
CA GLU A 13 -4.83 -6.37 2.35
C GLU A 13 -3.51 -5.67 2.71
N CYS A 14 -3.54 -4.34 2.75
CA CYS A 14 -2.40 -3.52 3.13
C CYS A 14 -2.64 -2.87 4.49
N ILE A 15 -1.56 -2.66 5.25
CA ILE A 15 -1.62 -1.83 6.46
C ILE A 15 -1.94 -0.40 6.02
N TYR A 16 -3.03 0.15 6.56
CA TYR A 16 -3.44 1.52 6.32
C TYR A 16 -2.97 2.43 7.45
N TYR A 17 -2.41 3.58 7.07
CA TYR A 17 -2.08 4.66 7.99
C TYR A 17 -2.18 6.00 7.30
N ASN A 18 -2.75 6.99 7.97
CA ASN A 18 -2.79 8.37 7.50
C ASN A 18 -2.50 9.35 8.63
N ALA A 19 -1.35 10.02 8.57
CA ALA A 19 -1.00 11.05 9.55
C ALA A 19 -1.95 12.25 9.53
N ASN A 20 -2.60 12.52 8.39
CA ASN A 20 -3.46 13.69 8.17
C ASN A 20 -4.96 13.33 8.20
N TRP A 21 -5.31 12.26 8.92
CA TRP A 21 -6.65 11.66 8.90
C TRP A 21 -7.78 12.59 9.32
N GLU A 22 -7.56 13.52 10.27
CA GLU A 22 -8.59 14.46 10.73
C GLU A 22 -9.00 15.41 9.59
N LEU A 23 -8.03 15.95 8.86
CA LEU A 23 -8.27 16.85 7.75
C LEU A 23 -8.87 16.11 6.54
N GLU A 24 -8.35 14.92 6.26
CA GLU A 24 -8.80 14.08 5.14
C GLU A 24 -10.07 13.28 5.46
N LYS A 25 -10.58 13.38 6.70
CA LYS A 25 -11.76 12.65 7.21
C LYS A 25 -11.68 11.14 6.95
N THR A 26 -10.50 10.57 7.14
CA THR A 26 -10.28 9.12 7.05
C THR A 26 -10.13 8.52 8.44
N ASN A 27 -10.07 7.19 8.54
CA ASN A 27 -9.51 6.57 9.74
C ASN A 27 -8.02 6.94 9.87
N GLN A 28 -7.48 6.91 11.08
CA GLN A 28 -6.03 7.11 11.28
C GLN A 28 -5.23 5.88 10.88
N SER A 29 -5.74 4.69 11.23
CA SER A 29 -5.09 3.42 11.00
C SER A 29 -6.12 2.33 10.70
N GLY A 30 -5.67 1.24 10.10
CA GLY A 30 -6.51 0.09 9.83
C GLY A 30 -5.88 -0.86 8.83
N VAL A 31 -6.75 -1.61 8.17
CA VAL A 31 -6.41 -2.47 7.03
C VAL A 31 -7.21 -1.99 5.83
N GLU A 32 -6.52 -1.75 4.72
CA GLU A 32 -7.13 -1.37 3.45
C GLU A 32 -7.18 -2.59 2.52
N ARG A 33 -8.36 -2.87 1.96
CA ARG A 33 -8.50 -3.85 0.89
C ARG A 33 -8.19 -3.16 -0.43
N CYS A 34 -7.21 -3.68 -1.15
CA CYS A 34 -6.78 -3.08 -2.40
C CYS A 34 -7.73 -3.43 -3.54
N GLU A 35 -8.24 -2.41 -4.21
CA GLU A 35 -9.05 -2.54 -5.42
C GLU A 35 -8.15 -2.29 -6.64
N GLY A 36 -8.21 -3.20 -7.62
CA GLY A 36 -7.39 -3.14 -8.83
C GLY A 36 -8.03 -3.86 -10.01
N GLU A 37 -7.49 -3.63 -11.20
CA GLU A 37 -7.90 -4.36 -12.41
C GLU A 37 -7.39 -5.81 -12.36
N LYS A 38 -8.19 -6.75 -12.88
CA LYS A 38 -7.96 -8.21 -12.76
C LYS A 38 -6.56 -8.68 -13.22
N ASP A 39 -5.96 -7.97 -14.18
CA ASP A 39 -4.68 -8.33 -14.79
C ASP A 39 -3.52 -7.42 -14.40
N LYS A 40 -3.76 -6.49 -13.47
CA LYS A 40 -2.76 -5.55 -12.96
C LYS A 40 -2.27 -5.98 -11.59
N ARG A 41 -0.99 -5.77 -11.31
CA ARG A 41 -0.43 -6.04 -9.98
C ARG A 41 -0.89 -4.97 -8.98
N LEU A 42 -1.03 -5.39 -7.73
CA LEU A 42 -1.29 -4.52 -6.59
C LEU A 42 -0.14 -4.61 -5.60
N HIS A 43 0.20 -3.48 -5.01
CA HIS A 43 1.32 -3.33 -4.09
C HIS A 43 0.85 -2.65 -2.80
N CYS A 44 1.63 -2.81 -1.72
CA CYS A 44 1.51 -1.97 -0.54
C CYS A 44 2.62 -0.94 -0.53
N TYR A 45 2.33 0.28 -0.11
CA TYR A 45 3.33 1.32 0.06
C TYR A 45 3.47 1.76 1.51
N ALA A 46 4.63 2.34 1.83
CA ALA A 46 4.85 3.07 3.06
C ALA A 46 5.62 4.37 2.76
N SER A 47 5.22 5.45 3.41
CA SER A 47 5.86 6.75 3.36
C SER A 47 6.09 7.27 4.76
N TRP A 48 7.30 7.77 5.02
CA TRP A 48 7.73 8.30 6.30
C TRP A 48 8.70 9.45 6.11
N ARG A 49 8.80 10.30 7.13
CA ARG A 49 9.91 11.25 7.29
C ARG A 49 10.95 10.64 8.22
N ASN A 50 12.21 10.95 7.95
CA ASN A 50 13.30 10.60 8.84
C ASN A 50 13.96 11.89 9.32
N ASN A 51 13.64 12.31 10.53
CA ASN A 51 14.25 13.47 11.16
C ASN A 51 15.38 13.02 12.08
N SER A 52 16.61 13.05 11.56
CA SER A 52 17.82 12.74 12.32
C SER A 52 17.80 11.35 13.00
N GLY A 53 17.21 10.35 12.34
CA GLY A 53 17.06 8.98 12.86
C GLY A 53 15.70 8.70 13.49
N SER A 54 14.88 9.73 13.76
CA SER A 54 13.48 9.54 14.20
C SER A 54 12.57 9.34 13.00
N ILE A 55 11.85 8.22 12.98
CA ILE A 55 10.91 7.88 11.91
C ILE A 55 9.51 8.38 12.27
N GLU A 56 8.97 9.26 11.44
CA GLU A 56 7.61 9.78 11.53
C GLU A 56 6.81 9.23 10.35
N LEU A 57 5.84 8.34 10.61
CA LEU A 57 4.99 7.79 9.56
C LEU A 57 4.13 8.91 8.93
N VAL A 58 4.03 8.89 7.61
CA VAL A 58 3.18 9.83 6.85
C VAL A 58 1.95 9.09 6.33
N LYS A 59 2.14 8.06 5.49
CA LYS A 59 1.04 7.28 4.91
C LYS A 59 1.45 5.82 4.67
N LYS A 60 0.48 4.91 4.73
CA LYS A 60 0.58 3.52 4.28
C LYS A 60 -0.74 3.11 3.64
N GLY A 61 -0.70 2.21 2.66
CA GLY A 61 -1.91 1.70 2.03
C GLY A 61 -1.63 0.96 0.74
N CYS A 62 -2.67 0.85 -0.08
CA CYS A 62 -2.66 0.23 -1.39
C CYS A 62 -2.01 1.14 -2.44
N TRP A 63 -1.27 0.51 -3.34
CA TRP A 63 -0.63 1.13 -4.48
C TRP A 63 -0.96 0.33 -5.74
N LEU A 64 -1.32 1.03 -6.80
CA LEU A 64 -1.64 0.42 -8.09
C LEU A 64 -0.38 -0.11 -8.77
N ASP A 65 -0.57 -0.82 -9.87
CA ASP A 65 0.51 -1.44 -10.63
C ASP A 65 1.57 -0.42 -11.05
N ASP A 66 2.78 -0.61 -10.53
CA ASP A 66 3.93 0.26 -10.76
C ASP A 66 5.19 -0.60 -10.93
N PHE A 67 5.83 -0.46 -12.08
CA PHE A 67 7.02 -1.24 -12.44
C PHE A 67 8.21 -0.98 -11.49
N ASN A 68 8.23 0.16 -10.79
CA ASN A 68 9.27 0.45 -9.81
C ASN A 68 9.16 -0.40 -8.54
N CYS A 69 8.02 -1.07 -8.33
CA CYS A 69 7.77 -1.94 -7.19
C CYS A 69 8.05 -3.41 -7.50
N TYR A 70 8.64 -3.71 -8.67
CA TYR A 70 8.99 -5.06 -9.08
C TYR A 70 10.44 -5.35 -8.64
N ASP A 71 10.69 -6.56 -8.17
CA ASP A 71 12.01 -7.03 -7.70
C ASP A 71 13.09 -7.03 -8.80
#